data_AF-A0A7V4LDK5-F1
#
_entry.id   AF-A0A7V4LDK5-F1
#
_cell.length_a   1.000
_cell.length_b   1.000
_cell.length_c   1.000
_cell.angle_alpha   90.00
_cell.angle_beta   90.00
_cell.angle_gamma   90.00
#
_symmetry.space_group_name_H-M   'P 1'
#
loop_
_entity.id
_entity.type
_entity.pdbx_description
1 polymer ?
#
loop_
_entity_poly.entity_id
_entity_poly.type
_entity_poly.pdbx_seq_one_letter_code
_entity_poly.pdbx_strand_id
1 'polypeptide(L)'
;IGLVCSEKQAIDATLASLAEEDRRFCPVADLYWNARGGSHTDGGAFIFSLESRNGRKVLSCHDKFGKPKTVPWYQQPWEGTVPEISPEHQEELRAQVRPLLEDRSGRTLSQHLAPRLATWTYHRYLEILKTLEVLAQEGDELKTAALAALTLLLDRRFDPGEKKRSHLVRLTQDCLTRILAATPTMGEAHPSRYRHIDWDTRERLVAPHAPDAVLVLDAAKFPPEGEDCDARLLVRAYELGWKTFIGYGYRGQRFLGCGFGLNTDGVRFDVYGSSGDYLASGIDGMEIHVHGNAQDQLGQIMKRGKLVVYGDVGQTFMYGAKGGEVYIMGNAAGRPLINAVGRPRVVINGTALDFLAESFMAGDPLNGGGFVIVNGLEFDHRGRVKMQASPYPGSNLFSLASGGAIYIRDPYRQVVDEQLNGGELVGLSEADWDLIRPYLEENERLFGISVEKHLLTVEGEVRPYHEVYRKVQAVKLAILAKVEESGLEEVGWGESLRH
;
A
#
# COMPACT_ATOMS: atom_id res chain seq x y z
N ILE A 1 -16.12 16.37 10.84
CA ILE A 1 -16.28 16.84 9.44
C ILE A 1 -16.51 15.63 8.54
N GLY A 2 -17.23 15.78 7.43
CA GLY A 2 -17.30 14.80 6.36
C GLY A 2 -16.83 15.45 5.07
N LEU A 3 -15.99 14.76 4.30
CA LEU A 3 -15.43 15.25 3.04
C LEU A 3 -15.76 14.24 1.94
N VAL A 4 -16.09 14.75 0.76
CA VAL A 4 -16.33 13.94 -0.45
C VAL A 4 -15.48 14.54 -1.56
N CYS A 5 -14.56 13.76 -2.08
CA CYS A 5 -13.66 14.16 -3.16
C CYS A 5 -13.51 13.02 -4.16
N SER A 6 -13.10 13.33 -5.39
CA SER A 6 -12.76 12.30 -6.40
C SER A 6 -11.59 11.43 -5.96
N GLU A 7 -10.61 12.04 -5.28
CA GLU A 7 -9.36 11.39 -4.87
C GLU A 7 -9.02 11.68 -3.41
N LYS A 8 -8.30 10.75 -2.78
CA LYS A 8 -7.84 10.87 -1.40
C LYS A 8 -6.96 12.10 -1.18
N GLN A 9 -6.10 12.46 -2.13
CA GLN A 9 -5.19 13.59 -1.99
C GLN A 9 -5.91 14.93 -1.77
N ALA A 10 -7.09 15.10 -2.36
CA ALA A 10 -7.92 16.29 -2.13
C ALA A 10 -8.47 16.32 -0.70
N ILE A 11 -8.84 15.15 -0.14
CA ILE A 11 -9.23 15.01 1.27
C ILE A 11 -8.04 15.38 2.17
N ASP A 12 -6.87 14.81 1.90
CA ASP A 12 -5.67 15.04 2.71
C ASP A 12 -5.24 16.52 2.66
N ALA A 13 -5.24 17.15 1.48
CA ALA A 13 -4.91 18.55 1.31
C ALA A 13 -5.91 19.46 2.04
N THR A 14 -7.21 19.15 1.96
CA THR A 14 -8.25 19.88 2.69
C THR A 14 -8.05 19.76 4.21
N LEU A 15 -7.80 18.55 4.72
CA LEU A 15 -7.57 18.33 6.14
C LEU A 15 -6.27 18.97 6.63
N ALA A 16 -5.21 18.96 5.83
CA ALA A 16 -3.96 19.64 6.13
C ALA A 16 -4.17 21.16 6.25
N SER A 17 -4.82 21.78 5.27
CA SER A 17 -5.16 23.21 5.30
C SER A 17 -6.03 23.57 6.51
N LEU A 18 -7.07 22.77 6.81
CA LEU A 18 -7.89 22.99 8.02
C LEU A 18 -7.09 22.86 9.32
N ALA A 19 -6.15 21.92 9.40
CA ALA A 19 -5.32 21.70 10.58
C ALA A 19 -4.28 22.82 10.81
N GLU A 20 -3.86 23.50 9.74
CA GLU A 20 -3.00 24.71 9.82
C GLU A 20 -3.76 25.88 10.45
N GLU A 21 -5.04 26.06 10.10
CA GLU A 21 -5.88 27.14 10.63
C GLU A 21 -6.47 26.82 12.02
N ASP A 22 -6.83 25.57 12.27
CA ASP A 22 -7.47 25.12 13.52
C ASP A 22 -6.97 23.75 13.95
N ARG A 23 -6.21 23.75 15.06
CA ARG A 23 -5.56 22.55 15.64
C ARG A 23 -6.52 21.45 16.08
N ARG A 24 -7.83 21.71 16.16
CA ARG A 24 -8.84 20.69 16.43
C ARG A 24 -9.01 19.70 15.28
N PHE A 25 -8.64 20.09 14.05
CA PHE A 25 -8.63 19.19 12.91
C PHE A 25 -7.33 18.37 12.87
N CYS A 26 -7.50 17.07 12.62
CA CYS A 26 -6.38 16.19 12.30
C CYS A 26 -6.17 16.21 10.78
N PRO A 27 -4.92 16.35 10.28
CA PRO A 27 -4.62 16.27 8.84
C PRO A 27 -4.83 14.87 8.26
N VAL A 28 -5.12 13.87 9.11
CA VAL A 28 -5.39 12.48 8.73
C VAL A 28 -6.84 12.16 9.07
N ALA A 29 -7.59 11.62 8.11
CA ALA A 29 -8.98 11.24 8.36
C ALA A 29 -9.07 10.03 9.31
N ASP A 30 -10.12 10.01 10.13
CA ASP A 30 -10.42 8.85 11.00
C ASP A 30 -10.86 7.61 10.21
N LEU A 31 -11.53 7.85 9.08
CA LEU A 31 -12.08 6.82 8.20
C LEU A 31 -12.01 7.34 6.76
N TYR A 32 -11.54 6.50 5.85
CA TYR A 32 -11.68 6.70 4.41
C TYR A 32 -12.74 5.73 3.89
N TRP A 33 -13.53 6.17 2.91
CA TRP A 33 -14.51 5.33 2.23
C TRP A 33 -14.48 5.64 0.75
N ASN A 34 -14.29 4.62 -0.08
CA ASN A 34 -14.34 4.77 -1.52
C ASN A 34 -15.80 4.64 -1.98
N ALA A 35 -16.38 5.73 -2.46
CA ALA A 35 -17.74 5.75 -2.99
C ALA A 35 -17.81 4.93 -4.29
N ARG A 36 -18.72 3.96 -4.35
CA ARG A 36 -18.86 3.01 -5.47
C ARG A 36 -20.09 3.37 -6.30
N GLY A 37 -19.91 3.92 -7.50
CA GLY A 37 -21.02 4.14 -8.43
C GLY A 37 -21.72 2.82 -8.78
N GLY A 38 -23.06 2.79 -8.76
CA GLY A 38 -23.84 1.62 -9.19
C GLY A 38 -23.86 0.42 -8.23
N SER A 39 -23.14 0.45 -7.10
CA SER A 39 -23.07 -0.69 -6.18
C SER A 39 -24.38 -0.98 -5.44
N HIS A 40 -24.70 -2.27 -5.28
CA HIS A 40 -25.79 -2.78 -4.42
C HIS A 40 -25.42 -2.79 -2.92
N THR A 41 -24.16 -2.47 -2.56
CA THR A 41 -23.73 -2.17 -1.19
C THR A 41 -24.14 -0.73 -0.82
N ASP A 42 -23.37 0.02 -0.02
CA ASP A 42 -23.59 1.44 0.28
C ASP A 42 -23.83 2.36 -0.95
N GLY A 43 -23.53 1.89 -2.16
CA GLY A 43 -23.81 2.60 -3.42
C GLY A 43 -23.06 3.91 -3.57
N GLY A 44 -22.02 4.14 -2.78
CA GLY A 44 -21.25 5.37 -2.79
C GLY A 44 -22.03 6.63 -2.42
N ALA A 45 -23.23 6.50 -1.86
CA ALA A 45 -24.06 7.63 -1.47
C ALA A 45 -24.08 7.77 0.06
N PHE A 46 -23.71 8.96 0.52
CA PHE A 46 -23.67 9.33 1.93
C PHE A 46 -24.53 10.55 2.19
N ILE A 47 -25.30 10.49 3.27
CA ILE A 47 -26.12 11.61 3.74
C ILE A 47 -25.48 12.14 5.01
N PHE A 48 -24.99 13.38 4.92
CA PHE A 48 -24.50 14.14 6.05
C PHE A 48 -25.62 15.03 6.59
N SER A 49 -26.07 14.76 7.81
CA SER A 49 -27.13 15.53 8.47
C SER A 49 -26.56 16.28 9.66
N LEU A 50 -26.86 17.58 9.76
CA LEU A 50 -26.49 18.41 10.90
C LEU A 50 -27.72 18.67 11.78
N GLU A 51 -27.87 17.88 12.83
CA GLU A 51 -29.03 17.93 13.72
C GLU A 51 -28.73 18.77 14.98
N SER A 52 -29.73 19.48 15.48
CA SER A 52 -29.66 20.10 16.81
C SER A 52 -30.07 19.07 17.88
N ARG A 53 -29.15 18.63 18.74
CA ARG A 53 -29.42 17.77 19.89
C ARG A 53 -28.88 18.41 21.17
N ASN A 54 -29.75 18.62 22.17
CA ASN A 54 -29.40 19.22 23.47
C ASN A 54 -28.60 20.54 23.34
N GLY A 55 -29.02 21.43 22.44
CA GLY A 55 -28.34 22.70 22.20
C GLY A 55 -27.01 22.61 21.45
N ARG A 56 -26.57 21.41 21.03
CA ARG A 56 -25.36 21.18 20.22
C ARG A 56 -25.73 20.76 18.81
N LYS A 57 -24.93 21.16 17.83
CA LYS A 57 -25.01 20.64 16.46
C LYS A 57 -24.25 19.31 16.39
N VAL A 58 -24.92 18.25 15.96
CA VAL A 58 -24.37 16.90 15.82
C VAL A 58 -24.38 16.54 14.34
N LEU A 59 -23.20 16.25 13.79
CA LEU A 59 -23.06 15.72 12.43
C LEU A 59 -23.27 14.20 12.47
N SER A 60 -24.25 13.69 11.75
CA SER A 60 -24.42 12.26 11.49
C SER A 60 -24.13 11.95 10.04
N CYS A 61 -23.63 10.74 9.77
CA CYS A 61 -23.39 10.23 8.44
C CYS A 61 -24.06 8.86 8.31
N HIS A 62 -24.86 8.69 7.27
CA HIS A 62 -25.50 7.41 6.94
C HIS A 62 -25.21 7.09 5.47
N ASP A 63 -25.10 5.80 5.14
CA ASP A 63 -25.16 5.40 3.73
C ASP A 63 -26.60 5.50 3.19
N LYS A 64 -26.77 5.28 1.87
CA LYS A 64 -28.06 5.35 1.19
C LYS A 64 -29.14 4.43 1.77
N PHE A 65 -28.76 3.42 2.56
CA PHE A 65 -29.69 2.50 3.22
C PHE A 65 -30.02 2.91 4.67
N GLY A 66 -29.55 4.08 5.12
CA GLY A 66 -29.74 4.56 6.47
C GLY A 66 -28.85 3.88 7.50
N LYS A 67 -27.82 3.11 7.09
CA LYS A 67 -26.89 2.51 8.05
C LYS A 67 -25.88 3.58 8.49
N PRO A 68 -25.74 3.83 9.80
CA PRO A 68 -24.85 4.87 10.29
C PRO A 68 -23.39 4.50 10.03
N LYS A 69 -22.61 5.50 9.59
CA LYS A 69 -21.15 5.44 9.53
C LYS A 69 -20.58 6.16 10.74
N THR A 70 -20.01 5.39 11.66
CA THR A 70 -19.50 5.91 12.92
C THR A 70 -18.04 5.56 13.12
N VAL A 71 -17.35 6.42 13.85
CA VAL A 71 -16.04 6.13 14.45
C VAL A 71 -16.26 5.75 15.92
N PRO A 72 -15.35 5.01 16.56
CA PRO A 72 -15.50 4.65 17.97
C PRO A 72 -15.65 5.89 18.85
N TRP A 73 -16.80 6.03 19.52
CA TRP A 73 -17.15 7.24 20.28
C TRP A 73 -16.27 7.47 21.51
N TYR A 74 -15.64 6.41 22.02
CA TYR A 74 -14.77 6.46 23.20
C TYR A 74 -13.33 6.86 22.85
N GLN A 75 -12.93 6.82 21.58
CA GLN A 75 -11.58 7.19 21.16
C GLN A 75 -11.40 8.71 21.15
N GLN A 76 -10.44 9.19 21.94
CA GLN A 76 -10.17 10.61 22.14
C GLN A 76 -9.07 11.12 21.21
N PRO A 77 -9.23 12.33 20.64
CA PRO A 77 -8.18 13.00 19.88
C PRO A 77 -7.01 13.39 20.80
N TRP A 78 -5.83 13.58 20.21
CA TRP A 78 -4.73 14.26 20.90
C TRP A 78 -5.01 15.76 20.94
N GLU A 79 -4.92 16.36 22.14
CA GLU A 79 -5.28 17.78 22.38
C GLU A 79 -4.14 18.77 22.08
N GLY A 80 -3.07 18.32 21.40
CA GLY A 80 -1.94 19.18 21.09
C GLY A 80 -0.90 19.32 22.21
N THR A 81 -0.96 18.46 23.23
CA THR A 81 0.02 18.43 24.33
C THR A 81 1.39 18.00 23.84
N VAL A 82 2.41 18.80 24.15
CA VAL A 82 3.81 18.49 23.83
C VAL A 82 4.52 18.15 25.14
N PRO A 83 5.09 16.94 25.31
CA PRO A 83 5.72 16.57 26.57
C PRO A 83 7.00 17.39 26.80
N GLU A 84 7.16 17.95 27.99
CA GLU A 84 8.44 18.50 28.46
C GLU A 84 9.25 17.33 29.04
N ILE A 85 10.44 17.10 28.48
CA ILE A 85 11.31 15.97 28.89
C ILE A 85 12.57 16.58 29.49
N SER A 86 12.81 16.31 30.78
CA SER A 86 14.05 16.76 31.43
C SER A 86 15.26 16.01 30.85
N PRO A 87 16.48 16.58 30.93
CA PRO A 87 17.68 15.90 30.46
C PRO A 87 17.89 14.52 31.10
N GLU A 88 17.59 14.38 32.39
CA GLU A 88 17.70 13.11 33.13
C GLU A 88 16.69 12.09 32.59
N HIS A 89 15.43 12.50 32.40
CA HIS A 89 14.40 11.60 31.86
C HIS A 89 14.69 11.23 30.40
N GLN A 90 15.24 12.16 29.61
CA GLN A 90 15.67 11.87 28.24
C GLN A 90 16.76 10.80 28.21
N GLU A 91 17.70 10.82 29.15
CA GLU A 91 18.76 9.81 29.24
C GLU A 91 18.20 8.44 29.63
N GLU A 92 17.24 8.38 30.57
CA GLU A 92 16.53 7.15 30.91
C GLU A 92 15.79 6.55 29.71
N LEU A 93 15.10 7.40 28.93
CA LEU A 93 14.40 6.99 27.72
C LEU A 93 15.37 6.49 26.65
N ARG A 94 16.50 7.18 26.44
CA ARG A 94 17.56 6.75 25.52
C ARG A 94 18.12 5.39 25.91
N ALA A 95 18.39 5.17 27.20
CA ALA A 95 18.88 3.88 27.70
C ALA A 95 17.88 2.74 27.48
N GLN A 96 16.57 3.01 27.54
CA GLN A 96 15.52 2.03 27.26
C GLN A 96 15.33 1.75 25.76
N VAL A 97 15.36 2.80 24.93
CA VAL A 97 15.01 2.70 23.50
C VAL A 97 16.20 2.24 22.65
N ARG A 98 17.42 2.67 22.96
CA ARG A 98 18.61 2.38 22.16
C ARG A 98 18.85 0.88 21.91
N PRO A 99 18.77 -0.03 22.91
CA PRO A 99 18.97 -1.45 22.66
C PRO A 99 17.96 -2.05 21.67
N LEU A 100 16.76 -1.47 21.60
CA LEU A 100 15.71 -1.91 20.66
C LEU A 100 16.00 -1.51 19.21
N LEU A 101 16.94 -0.58 18.98
CA LEU A 101 17.38 -0.11 17.66
C LEU A 101 18.61 -0.87 17.12
N GLU A 102 19.13 -1.86 17.84
CA GLU A 102 20.18 -2.75 17.32
C GLU A 102 19.68 -3.59 16.13
N ASP A 103 18.38 -3.93 16.14
CA ASP A 103 17.69 -4.50 14.99
C ASP A 103 17.36 -3.41 13.96
N ARG A 104 18.21 -3.30 12.92
CA ARG A 104 18.04 -2.37 11.80
C ARG A 104 16.72 -2.54 11.04
N SER A 105 16.06 -3.70 11.13
CA SER A 105 14.75 -3.90 10.50
C SER A 105 13.62 -3.17 11.24
N GLY A 106 13.91 -2.62 12.43
CA GLY A 106 12.96 -1.92 13.28
C GLY A 106 11.90 -2.85 13.92
N ARG A 107 11.99 -4.17 13.71
CA ARG A 107 10.98 -5.13 14.18
C ARG A 107 11.01 -5.26 15.70
N THR A 108 12.19 -5.31 16.32
CA THR A 108 12.31 -5.36 17.79
C THR A 108 11.62 -4.18 18.46
N LEU A 109 11.90 -2.95 18.00
CA LEU A 109 11.24 -1.76 18.53
C LEU A 109 9.74 -1.77 18.22
N SER A 110 9.32 -2.06 16.98
CA SER A 110 7.89 -2.10 16.62
C SER A 110 7.11 -3.11 17.46
N GLN A 111 7.64 -4.32 17.65
CA GLN A 111 7.05 -5.37 18.50
C GLN A 111 7.02 -4.98 19.98
N HIS A 112 7.98 -4.18 20.43
CA HIS A 112 7.97 -3.63 21.78
C HIS A 112 6.86 -2.57 21.95
N LEU A 113 6.71 -1.65 21.00
CA LEU A 113 5.80 -0.51 21.11
C LEU A 113 4.35 -0.90 20.83
N ALA A 114 4.10 -1.67 19.77
CA ALA A 114 2.76 -2.05 19.29
C ALA A 114 1.76 -2.50 20.39
N PRO A 115 2.07 -3.49 21.24
CA PRO A 115 1.13 -3.94 22.27
C PRO A 115 0.92 -2.91 23.39
N ARG A 116 1.87 -2.00 23.59
CA ARG A 116 1.79 -0.94 24.62
C ARG A 116 0.97 0.27 24.15
N LEU A 117 0.80 0.45 22.84
CA LEU A 117 -0.03 1.52 22.29
C LEU A 117 -1.48 1.44 22.78
N ALA A 118 -2.01 0.26 23.09
CA ALA A 118 -3.36 0.12 23.64
C ALA A 118 -3.52 0.82 25.01
N THR A 119 -2.48 0.80 25.86
CA THR A 119 -2.55 1.31 27.24
C THR A 119 -1.86 2.65 27.43
N TRP A 120 -0.93 3.02 26.55
CA TRP A 120 -0.21 4.29 26.65
C TRP A 120 -1.10 5.51 26.40
N THR A 121 -0.73 6.62 27.03
CA THR A 121 -1.25 7.95 26.71
C THR A 121 -0.56 8.52 25.47
N TYR A 122 -1.12 9.56 24.86
CA TYR A 122 -0.40 10.31 23.82
C TYR A 122 0.92 10.89 24.34
N HIS A 123 0.96 11.32 25.60
CA HIS A 123 2.16 11.84 26.25
C HIS A 123 3.30 10.82 26.19
N ARG A 124 3.05 9.59 26.65
CA ARG A 124 4.06 8.52 26.64
C ARG A 124 4.50 8.17 25.22
N TYR A 125 3.59 8.16 24.26
CA TYR A 125 3.95 7.90 22.87
C TYR A 125 4.86 9.00 22.31
N LEU A 126 4.54 10.27 22.57
CA LEU A 126 5.33 11.42 22.14
C LEU A 126 6.73 11.46 22.77
N GLU A 127 6.89 11.02 24.02
CA GLU A 127 8.20 10.86 24.66
C GLU A 127 9.10 9.91 23.86
N ILE A 128 8.55 8.77 23.44
CA ILE A 128 9.27 7.79 22.61
C ILE A 128 9.60 8.39 21.24
N LEU A 129 8.65 9.05 20.57
CA LEU A 129 8.90 9.67 19.26
C LEU A 129 10.01 10.74 19.33
N LYS A 130 9.98 11.62 20.34
CA LYS A 130 11.05 12.60 20.57
C LYS A 130 12.40 11.94 20.84
N THR A 131 12.40 10.83 21.58
CA THR A 131 13.61 10.04 21.83
C THR A 131 14.18 9.43 20.55
N LEU A 132 13.32 8.94 19.66
CA LEU A 132 13.74 8.42 18.35
C LEU A 132 14.33 9.53 17.46
N GLU A 133 13.76 10.73 17.49
CA GLU A 133 14.32 11.88 16.77
C GLU A 133 15.75 12.20 17.23
N VAL A 134 15.99 12.21 18.54
CA VAL A 134 17.33 12.43 19.11
C VAL A 134 18.29 11.31 18.69
N LEU A 135 17.90 10.05 18.89
CA LEU A 135 18.75 8.89 18.58
C LEU A 135 19.09 8.81 17.08
N ALA A 136 18.16 9.19 16.20
CA ALA A 136 18.37 9.18 14.75
C ALA A 136 19.41 10.21 14.26
N GLN A 137 19.73 11.23 15.08
CA GLN A 137 20.79 12.20 14.75
C GLN A 137 22.19 11.71 15.14
N GLU A 138 22.30 10.65 15.93
CA GLU A 138 23.59 10.20 16.46
C GLU A 138 24.37 9.31 15.50
N GLY A 139 23.71 8.75 14.48
CA GLY A 139 24.38 7.94 13.45
C GLY A 139 23.41 7.21 12.51
N ASP A 140 23.94 6.80 11.36
CA ASP A 140 23.14 6.20 10.28
C ASP A 140 22.47 4.88 10.65
N GLU A 141 23.09 4.08 11.51
CA GLU A 141 22.54 2.80 11.97
C GLU A 141 21.28 3.01 12.81
N LEU A 142 21.33 3.94 13.78
CA LEU A 142 20.18 4.33 14.59
C LEU A 142 19.10 5.00 13.74
N LYS A 143 19.50 5.85 12.78
CA LYS A 143 18.58 6.45 11.82
C LYS A 143 17.85 5.41 10.99
N THR A 144 18.58 4.43 10.46
CA THR A 144 18.01 3.31 9.69
C THR A 144 16.97 2.57 10.52
N ALA A 145 17.34 2.15 11.74
CA ALA A 145 16.47 1.39 12.62
C ALA A 145 15.23 2.20 13.06
N ALA A 146 15.40 3.48 13.39
CA ALA A 146 14.32 4.37 13.77
C ALA A 146 13.32 4.58 12.63
N LEU A 147 13.80 4.86 11.41
CA LEU A 147 12.95 5.00 10.22
C LEU A 147 12.20 3.69 9.93
N ALA A 148 12.87 2.54 10.00
CA ALA A 148 12.25 1.24 9.78
C ALA A 148 11.15 0.94 10.83
N ALA A 149 11.41 1.24 12.10
CA ALA A 149 10.43 1.04 13.18
C ALA A 149 9.21 1.97 13.05
N LEU A 150 9.43 3.26 12.75
CA LEU A 150 8.35 4.22 12.50
C LEU A 150 7.50 3.82 11.30
N THR A 151 8.15 3.31 10.25
CA THR A 151 7.48 2.78 9.05
C THR A 151 6.60 1.58 9.38
N LEU A 152 7.10 0.62 10.16
CA LEU A 152 6.29 -0.51 10.64
C LEU A 152 5.11 -0.05 11.50
N LEU A 153 5.28 0.99 12.32
CA LEU A 153 4.20 1.57 13.13
C LEU A 153 3.12 2.26 12.27
N LEU A 154 3.52 2.85 11.14
CA LEU A 154 2.62 3.47 10.17
C LEU A 154 1.84 2.43 9.37
N ASP A 155 2.56 1.43 8.87
CA ASP A 155 2.08 0.44 7.90
C ASP A 155 1.19 -0.63 8.53
N ARG A 156 1.58 -1.16 9.69
CA ARG A 156 0.83 -2.22 10.36
C ARG A 156 -0.37 -1.66 11.14
N ARG A 157 -1.29 -2.55 11.52
CA ARG A 157 -2.50 -2.20 12.26
C ARG A 157 -2.37 -2.72 13.69
N PHE A 158 -2.63 -1.84 14.65
CA PHE A 158 -2.51 -2.09 16.08
C PHE A 158 -3.71 -1.51 16.81
N ASP A 159 -4.00 -2.02 18.00
CA ASP A 159 -5.06 -1.49 18.87
C ASP A 159 -4.62 -0.13 19.44
N PRO A 160 -5.28 0.98 19.07
CA PRO A 160 -4.93 2.30 19.59
C PRO A 160 -5.49 2.53 21.01
N GLY A 161 -6.26 1.57 21.57
CA GLY A 161 -6.95 1.71 22.84
C GLY A 161 -7.94 2.87 22.80
N GLU A 162 -7.83 3.78 23.77
CA GLU A 162 -8.66 4.99 23.87
C GLU A 162 -8.20 6.14 22.96
N LYS A 163 -7.13 5.96 22.19
CA LYS A 163 -6.63 6.99 21.28
C LYS A 163 -7.27 6.85 19.91
N LYS A 164 -7.41 7.95 19.17
CA LYS A 164 -7.72 7.92 17.74
C LYS A 164 -6.51 7.46 16.95
N ARG A 165 -6.70 6.44 16.10
CA ARG A 165 -5.65 5.93 15.22
C ARG A 165 -5.10 7.03 14.29
N SER A 166 -5.96 7.89 13.74
CA SER A 166 -5.57 9.01 12.87
C SER A 166 -4.52 9.93 13.52
N HIS A 167 -4.63 10.20 14.83
CA HIS A 167 -3.66 10.99 15.57
C HIS A 167 -2.36 10.23 15.81
N LEU A 168 -2.40 8.92 16.10
CA LEU A 168 -1.17 8.12 16.18
C LEU A 168 -0.43 8.11 14.84
N VAL A 169 -1.15 7.95 13.73
CA VAL A 169 -0.60 8.02 12.36
C VAL A 169 0.03 9.39 12.11
N ARG A 170 -0.71 10.49 12.36
CA ARG A 170 -0.20 11.86 12.26
C ARG A 170 1.11 12.04 13.02
N LEU A 171 1.12 11.70 14.31
CA LEU A 171 2.30 11.90 15.17
C LEU A 171 3.51 11.08 14.68
N THR A 172 3.28 9.88 14.18
CA THR A 172 4.32 9.01 13.60
C THR A 172 4.87 9.62 12.30
N GLN A 173 4.00 10.10 11.41
CA GLN A 173 4.37 10.78 10.17
C GLN A 173 5.14 12.08 10.43
N ASP A 174 4.72 12.86 11.42
CA ASP A 174 5.39 14.09 11.83
C ASP A 174 6.82 13.79 12.34
N CYS A 175 6.99 12.73 13.14
CA CYS A 175 8.29 12.25 13.62
C CYS A 175 9.20 11.80 12.46
N LEU A 176 8.66 10.96 11.56
CA LEU A 176 9.39 10.49 10.38
C LEU A 176 9.83 11.65 9.49
N THR A 177 8.95 12.62 9.25
CA THR A 177 9.24 13.84 8.48
C THR A 177 10.37 14.64 9.12
N ARG A 178 10.37 14.84 10.44
CA ARG A 178 11.46 15.54 11.14
C ARG A 178 12.80 14.82 11.01
N ILE A 179 12.83 13.49 11.12
CA ILE A 179 14.07 12.70 10.96
C ILE A 179 14.61 12.79 9.52
N LEU A 180 13.72 12.73 8.52
CA LEU A 180 14.09 12.84 7.10
C LEU A 180 14.55 14.26 6.74
N ALA A 181 13.84 15.29 7.18
CA ALA A 181 14.18 16.70 6.93
C ALA A 181 15.49 17.13 7.61
N ALA A 182 15.84 16.52 8.75
CA ALA A 182 17.12 16.75 9.43
C ALA A 182 18.29 15.98 8.80
N THR A 183 18.09 15.33 7.65
CA THR A 183 19.18 14.69 6.89
C THR A 183 20.12 15.74 6.30
N PRO A 184 21.46 15.53 6.31
CA PRO A 184 22.41 16.45 5.70
C PRO A 184 22.08 16.77 4.25
N THR A 185 22.16 18.05 3.88
CA THR A 185 21.72 18.54 2.57
C THR A 185 22.68 18.10 1.47
N MET A 186 22.16 17.86 0.28
CA MET A 186 22.97 17.59 -0.91
C MET A 186 24.01 18.71 -1.13
N GLY A 187 25.26 18.31 -1.35
CA GLY A 187 26.41 19.20 -1.51
C GLY A 187 27.17 19.54 -0.22
N GLU A 188 26.63 19.20 0.96
CA GLU A 188 27.35 19.38 2.22
C GLU A 188 28.34 18.24 2.50
N ALA A 189 29.51 18.60 3.03
CA ALA A 189 30.49 17.62 3.49
C ALA A 189 30.02 17.01 4.82
N HIS A 190 29.60 15.76 4.80
CA HIS A 190 29.07 15.06 5.97
C HIS A 190 29.35 13.55 5.91
N PRO A 191 29.67 12.87 7.03
CA PRO A 191 30.00 11.44 7.03
C PRO A 191 28.82 10.49 6.79
N SER A 192 27.57 10.96 7.01
CA SER A 192 26.36 10.14 6.82
C SER A 192 26.25 9.60 5.38
N ARG A 193 25.69 8.41 5.20
CA ARG A 193 25.29 7.84 3.91
C ARG A 193 24.03 8.47 3.31
N TYR A 194 23.24 9.17 4.12
CA TYR A 194 22.00 9.82 3.69
C TYR A 194 22.28 11.22 3.13
N ARG A 195 21.61 11.60 2.04
CA ARG A 195 21.62 12.98 1.52
C ARG A 195 20.21 13.44 1.22
N HIS A 196 19.88 14.62 1.74
CA HIS A 196 18.60 15.28 1.51
C HIS A 196 18.64 16.12 0.23
N ILE A 197 17.57 16.08 -0.54
CA ILE A 197 17.34 16.99 -1.66
C ILE A 197 15.87 17.40 -1.69
N ASP A 198 15.61 18.62 -2.08
CA ASP A 198 14.28 19.20 -2.22
C ASP A 198 14.21 20.10 -3.47
N TRP A 199 13.10 20.79 -3.66
CA TRP A 199 12.93 21.72 -4.78
C TRP A 199 14.02 22.78 -4.82
N ASP A 200 14.36 23.38 -3.67
CA ASP A 200 15.27 24.52 -3.60
C ASP A 200 16.75 24.08 -3.80
N THR A 201 17.06 22.82 -3.53
CA THR A 201 18.41 22.24 -3.61
C THR A 201 18.61 21.28 -4.79
N ARG A 202 17.59 21.05 -5.63
CA ARG A 202 17.61 20.09 -6.75
C ARG A 202 18.80 20.21 -7.70
N GLU A 203 19.28 21.43 -7.94
CA GLU A 203 20.43 21.70 -8.83
C GLU A 203 21.77 21.22 -8.26
N ARG A 204 21.81 20.87 -6.96
CA ARG A 204 23.01 20.36 -6.27
C ARG A 204 23.17 18.85 -6.42
N LEU A 205 22.26 18.16 -7.13
CA LEU A 205 22.32 16.72 -7.31
C LEU A 205 23.67 16.28 -7.92
N VAL A 206 24.37 15.41 -7.19
CA VAL A 206 25.64 14.82 -7.59
C VAL A 206 25.59 13.29 -7.45
N ALA A 207 26.59 12.60 -7.98
CA ALA A 207 26.75 11.16 -7.81
C ALA A 207 26.81 10.76 -6.32
N PRO A 208 26.36 9.55 -5.97
CA PRO A 208 26.44 9.08 -4.59
C PRO A 208 27.89 8.98 -4.14
N HIS A 209 28.16 9.37 -2.90
CA HIS A 209 29.50 9.34 -2.32
C HIS A 209 29.93 7.94 -1.87
N ALA A 210 28.99 6.99 -1.78
CA ALA A 210 29.21 5.59 -1.44
C ALA A 210 28.18 4.70 -2.16
N PRO A 211 28.49 3.42 -2.44
CA PRO A 211 27.56 2.51 -3.13
C PRO A 211 26.23 2.27 -2.40
N ASP A 212 26.23 2.39 -1.08
CA ASP A 212 25.06 2.21 -0.23
C ASP A 212 24.40 3.55 0.15
N ALA A 213 24.81 4.67 -0.44
CA ALA A 213 24.21 5.98 -0.15
C ALA A 213 22.69 5.99 -0.42
N VAL A 214 21.95 6.74 0.41
CA VAL A 214 20.49 6.86 0.34
C VAL A 214 20.11 8.29 -0.02
N LEU A 215 19.37 8.46 -1.12
CA LEU A 215 18.84 9.77 -1.50
C LEU A 215 17.49 9.97 -0.81
N VAL A 216 17.39 11.01 0.01
CA VAL A 216 16.16 11.42 0.70
C VAL A 216 15.59 12.61 -0.05
N LEU A 217 14.44 12.45 -0.68
CA LEU A 217 13.77 13.48 -1.47
C LEU A 217 12.55 14.02 -0.71
N ASP A 218 12.48 15.34 -0.54
CA ASP A 218 11.23 16.05 -0.21
C ASP A 218 10.49 16.44 -1.50
N ALA A 219 9.41 15.73 -1.81
CA ALA A 219 8.63 15.93 -3.02
C ALA A 219 7.63 17.10 -2.92
N ALA A 220 7.40 17.69 -1.74
CA ALA A 220 6.23 18.54 -1.48
C ALA A 220 6.12 19.78 -2.37
N LYS A 221 7.26 20.34 -2.80
CA LYS A 221 7.34 21.54 -3.65
C LYS A 221 7.56 21.22 -5.14
N PHE A 222 7.74 19.95 -5.51
CA PHE A 222 7.90 19.59 -6.91
C PHE A 222 6.55 19.65 -7.64
N PRO A 223 6.54 20.11 -8.90
CA PRO A 223 5.34 20.06 -9.72
C PRO A 223 4.92 18.60 -9.94
N PRO A 224 3.61 18.31 -10.06
CA PRO A 224 3.13 16.95 -10.15
C PRO A 224 3.52 16.22 -11.45
N GLU A 225 3.84 16.98 -12.50
CA GLU A 225 4.27 16.48 -13.81
C GLU A 225 5.12 17.55 -14.54
N GLY A 226 5.70 17.18 -15.68
CA GLY A 226 6.55 18.05 -16.50
C GLY A 226 8.05 17.76 -16.32
N GLU A 227 8.89 18.52 -17.03
CA GLU A 227 10.34 18.30 -17.05
C GLU A 227 11.01 18.53 -15.69
N ASP A 228 10.44 19.42 -14.88
CA ASP A 228 10.94 19.76 -13.54
C ASP A 228 10.32 18.92 -12.42
N CYS A 229 9.55 17.87 -12.72
CA CYS A 229 8.95 17.04 -11.67
C CYS A 229 9.98 16.16 -10.95
N ASP A 230 9.61 15.67 -9.78
CA ASP A 230 10.46 14.82 -8.95
C ASP A 230 10.85 13.52 -9.66
N ALA A 231 9.94 12.91 -10.43
CA ALA A 231 10.23 11.69 -11.17
C ALA A 231 11.41 11.87 -12.14
N ARG A 232 11.51 13.02 -12.83
CA ARG A 232 12.65 13.33 -13.71
C ARG A 232 13.95 13.52 -12.94
N LEU A 233 13.89 14.18 -11.78
CA LEU A 233 15.04 14.32 -10.89
C LEU A 233 15.55 12.95 -10.40
N LEU A 234 14.64 12.05 -10.03
CA LEU A 234 14.96 10.70 -9.56
C LEU A 234 15.58 9.83 -10.67
N VAL A 235 15.12 9.97 -11.92
CA VAL A 235 15.77 9.34 -13.08
C VAL A 235 17.21 9.84 -13.22
N ARG A 236 17.44 11.16 -13.19
CA ARG A 236 18.79 11.73 -13.23
C ARG A 236 19.67 11.24 -12.08
N ALA A 237 19.11 11.10 -10.88
CA ALA A 237 19.83 10.55 -9.74
C ALA A 237 20.22 9.08 -9.98
N TYR A 238 19.33 8.27 -10.54
CA TYR A 238 19.66 6.90 -10.92
C TYR A 238 20.76 6.80 -11.97
N GLU A 239 20.73 7.66 -12.99
CA GLU A 239 21.78 7.76 -14.01
C GLU A 239 23.15 8.14 -13.41
N LEU A 240 23.14 8.94 -12.34
CA LEU A 240 24.34 9.27 -11.55
C LEU A 240 24.80 8.14 -10.61
N GLY A 241 24.03 7.06 -10.48
CA GLY A 241 24.40 5.86 -9.73
C GLY A 241 23.63 5.64 -8.43
N TRP A 242 22.67 6.50 -8.06
CA TRP A 242 21.84 6.28 -6.87
C TRP A 242 20.95 5.04 -7.05
N LYS A 243 20.82 4.22 -5.99
CA LYS A 243 20.01 2.99 -6.00
C LYS A 243 18.97 2.90 -4.90
N THR A 244 19.18 3.58 -3.77
CA THR A 244 18.24 3.57 -2.64
C THR A 244 17.66 4.95 -2.46
N PHE A 245 16.33 5.04 -2.49
CA PHE A 245 15.59 6.29 -2.46
C PHE A 245 14.54 6.25 -1.35
N ILE A 246 14.46 7.34 -0.60
CA ILE A 246 13.37 7.62 0.33
C ILE A 246 12.70 8.91 -0.14
N GLY A 247 11.48 8.81 -0.64
CA GLY A 247 10.70 9.98 -1.04
C GLY A 247 9.61 10.27 -0.02
N TYR A 248 9.52 11.50 0.47
CA TYR A 248 8.49 11.92 1.42
C TYR A 248 7.86 13.25 1.00
N GLY A 249 6.75 13.63 1.64
CA GLY A 249 6.06 14.89 1.35
C GLY A 249 5.20 14.85 0.09
N TYR A 250 4.93 13.66 -0.46
CA TYR A 250 4.09 13.49 -1.64
C TYR A 250 2.66 14.02 -1.44
N ARG A 251 2.17 14.76 -2.44
CA ARG A 251 0.85 15.41 -2.49
C ARG A 251 0.14 15.23 -3.83
N GLY A 252 0.49 14.18 -4.56
CA GLY A 252 -0.05 13.89 -5.89
C GLY A 252 0.97 13.92 -7.03
N GLN A 253 2.26 14.01 -6.74
CA GLN A 253 3.28 13.91 -7.79
C GLN A 253 3.20 12.56 -8.50
N ARG A 254 3.16 12.61 -9.82
CA ARG A 254 2.89 11.48 -10.70
C ARG A 254 4.17 10.82 -11.19
N PHE A 255 4.06 9.62 -11.74
CA PHE A 255 5.13 8.94 -12.49
C PHE A 255 6.37 8.52 -11.68
N LEU A 256 6.30 8.43 -10.35
CA LEU A 256 7.40 7.89 -9.55
C LEU A 256 7.80 6.49 -10.05
N GLY A 257 9.08 6.30 -10.33
CA GLY A 257 9.63 5.03 -10.85
C GLY A 257 9.55 4.88 -12.38
N CYS A 258 8.90 5.81 -13.08
CA CYS A 258 8.84 5.81 -14.55
C CYS A 258 10.16 6.32 -15.15
N GLY A 259 10.54 5.77 -16.31
CA GLY A 259 11.63 6.31 -17.12
C GLY A 259 13.05 5.90 -16.71
N PHE A 260 13.20 4.96 -15.78
CA PHE A 260 14.51 4.44 -15.33
C PHE A 260 15.16 3.48 -16.35
N GLY A 261 14.45 3.13 -17.42
CA GLY A 261 14.91 2.15 -18.41
C GLY A 261 14.75 0.70 -17.96
N LEU A 262 15.48 -0.19 -18.62
CA LEU A 262 15.42 -1.64 -18.41
C LEU A 262 16.41 -2.07 -17.32
N ASN A 263 16.15 -3.22 -16.69
CA ASN A 263 17.06 -3.89 -15.74
C ASN A 263 17.44 -3.03 -14.51
N THR A 264 16.42 -2.58 -13.78
CA THR A 264 16.56 -1.77 -12.56
C THR A 264 16.68 -2.61 -11.29
N ASP A 265 17.17 -3.85 -11.41
CA ASP A 265 17.42 -4.72 -10.25
C ASP A 265 18.34 -4.02 -9.22
N GLY A 266 18.00 -4.17 -7.94
CA GLY A 266 18.73 -3.54 -6.84
C GLY A 266 18.38 -2.07 -6.59
N VAL A 267 17.49 -1.46 -7.39
CA VAL A 267 16.91 -0.15 -7.08
C VAL A 267 15.74 -0.31 -6.12
N ARG A 268 15.69 0.50 -5.07
CA ARG A 268 14.64 0.50 -4.06
C ARG A 268 14.10 1.90 -3.79
N PHE A 269 12.77 2.00 -3.67
CA PHE A 269 12.05 3.18 -3.20
C PHE A 269 11.20 2.87 -1.97
N ASP A 270 11.27 3.73 -0.96
CA ASP A 270 10.30 3.84 0.13
C ASP A 270 9.59 5.20 0.00
N VAL A 271 8.25 5.20 -0.13
CA VAL A 271 7.44 6.35 -0.56
C VAL A 271 6.43 6.72 0.52
N TYR A 272 6.54 7.94 1.06
CA TYR A 272 5.70 8.46 2.15
C TYR A 272 4.86 9.67 1.71
N GLY A 273 3.59 9.67 2.09
CA GLY A 273 2.62 10.68 1.70
C GLY A 273 1.65 10.14 0.65
N SER A 274 1.06 11.03 -0.14
CA SER A 274 0.06 10.68 -1.15
C SER A 274 0.69 10.76 -2.54
N SER A 275 1.27 9.65 -3.02
CA SER A 275 1.79 9.56 -4.39
C SER A 275 0.67 9.66 -5.43
N GLY A 276 0.97 10.27 -6.57
CA GLY A 276 0.04 10.45 -7.68
C GLY A 276 -0.08 9.23 -8.60
N ASP A 277 -0.83 9.43 -9.68
CA ASP A 277 -1.06 8.43 -10.73
C ASP A 277 0.23 7.92 -11.41
N TYR A 278 0.12 6.75 -12.04
CA TYR A 278 1.16 6.12 -12.87
C TYR A 278 2.44 5.73 -12.12
N LEU A 279 2.47 5.77 -10.79
CA LEU A 279 3.60 5.24 -10.03
C LEU A 279 3.90 3.81 -10.45
N ALA A 280 5.18 3.47 -10.59
CA ALA A 280 5.69 2.19 -11.07
C ALA A 280 5.26 1.80 -12.50
N SER A 281 4.79 2.73 -13.34
CA SER A 281 4.48 2.42 -14.74
C SER A 281 5.75 2.09 -15.52
N GLY A 282 5.73 0.95 -16.22
CA GLY A 282 6.83 0.48 -17.08
C GLY A 282 8.07 -0.01 -16.35
N ILE A 283 8.03 -0.26 -15.04
CA ILE A 283 9.23 -0.72 -14.31
C ILE A 283 9.69 -2.12 -14.74
N ASP A 284 11.00 -2.34 -14.67
CA ASP A 284 11.69 -3.57 -15.09
C ASP A 284 12.81 -3.94 -14.11
N GLY A 285 12.45 -4.33 -12.87
CA GLY A 285 13.38 -4.91 -11.89
C GLY A 285 13.37 -4.29 -10.49
N MET A 286 13.09 -2.99 -10.38
CA MET A 286 13.12 -2.28 -9.09
C MET A 286 12.05 -2.75 -8.09
N GLU A 287 12.27 -2.39 -6.83
CA GLU A 287 11.34 -2.59 -5.72
C GLU A 287 10.80 -1.24 -5.20
N ILE A 288 9.48 -1.07 -5.12
CA ILE A 288 8.83 0.15 -4.63
C ILE A 288 7.85 -0.19 -3.50
N HIS A 289 8.00 0.49 -2.36
CA HIS A 289 7.13 0.38 -1.20
C HIS A 289 6.41 1.71 -0.99
N VAL A 290 5.07 1.67 -1.02
CA VAL A 290 4.21 2.83 -0.79
C VAL A 290 3.58 2.71 0.60
N HIS A 291 3.99 3.59 1.52
CA HIS A 291 3.59 3.59 2.93
C HIS A 291 2.29 4.36 3.14
N GLY A 292 1.22 3.85 2.52
CA GLY A 292 -0.09 4.49 2.49
C GLY A 292 -0.93 4.01 1.30
N ASN A 293 -1.88 4.84 0.91
CA ASN A 293 -2.70 4.59 -0.29
C ASN A 293 -1.98 5.13 -1.53
N ALA A 294 -2.29 4.54 -2.68
CA ALA A 294 -1.83 4.99 -3.98
C ALA A 294 -3.01 5.24 -4.93
N GLN A 295 -2.77 6.00 -6.00
CA GLN A 295 -3.83 6.47 -6.89
C GLN A 295 -4.03 5.55 -8.10
N ASP A 296 -4.49 6.12 -9.21
CA ASP A 296 -4.90 5.39 -10.39
C ASP A 296 -3.68 4.96 -11.21
N GLN A 297 -3.85 3.92 -12.03
CA GLN A 297 -2.90 3.49 -13.05
C GLN A 297 -1.51 3.06 -12.51
N LEU A 298 -1.42 2.72 -11.23
CA LEU A 298 -0.21 2.15 -10.65
C LEU A 298 0.25 0.90 -11.41
N GLY A 299 1.55 0.78 -11.70
CA GLY A 299 2.11 -0.44 -12.30
C GLY A 299 1.62 -0.72 -13.72
N GLN A 300 1.10 0.29 -14.43
CA GLN A 300 0.74 0.14 -15.84
C GLN A 300 1.95 -0.40 -16.64
N ILE A 301 1.71 -1.38 -17.52
CA ILE A 301 2.74 -2.06 -18.34
C ILE A 301 3.98 -2.54 -17.56
N MET A 302 3.88 -2.73 -16.24
CA MET A 302 4.95 -3.25 -15.40
C MET A 302 5.45 -4.59 -15.93
N LYS A 303 6.77 -4.73 -16.10
CA LYS A 303 7.38 -5.91 -16.71
C LYS A 303 7.84 -6.93 -15.68
N ARG A 304 8.61 -6.49 -14.68
CA ARG A 304 9.08 -7.28 -13.53
C ARG A 304 9.52 -6.33 -12.41
N GLY A 305 9.86 -6.90 -11.26
CA GLY A 305 10.19 -6.15 -10.05
C GLY A 305 9.09 -6.35 -9.01
N LYS A 306 9.11 -5.52 -7.96
CA LYS A 306 8.22 -5.67 -6.82
C LYS A 306 7.55 -4.36 -6.44
N LEU A 307 6.24 -4.41 -6.21
CA LEU A 307 5.46 -3.26 -5.76
C LEU A 307 4.65 -3.64 -4.52
N VAL A 308 4.80 -2.88 -3.44
CA VAL A 308 4.08 -3.10 -2.18
C VAL A 308 3.33 -1.83 -1.81
N VAL A 309 2.03 -1.94 -1.53
CA VAL A 309 1.20 -0.81 -1.10
C VAL A 309 0.54 -1.14 0.24
N TYR A 310 0.87 -0.37 1.26
CA TYR A 310 0.36 -0.51 2.63
C TYR A 310 -1.01 0.16 2.84
N GLY A 311 -1.81 0.23 1.78
CA GLY A 311 -3.09 0.89 1.71
C GLY A 311 -3.91 0.42 0.52
N ASP A 312 -4.84 1.26 0.07
CA ASP A 312 -5.67 1.03 -1.11
C ASP A 312 -4.99 1.52 -2.40
N VAL A 313 -5.39 0.95 -3.54
CA VAL A 313 -4.98 1.39 -4.89
C VAL A 313 -6.20 1.82 -5.73
N GLY A 314 -5.96 2.76 -6.63
CA GLY A 314 -6.97 3.36 -7.50
C GLY A 314 -7.39 2.52 -8.71
N GLN A 315 -8.08 3.18 -9.65
CA GLN A 315 -8.62 2.60 -10.87
C GLN A 315 -7.52 2.13 -11.80
N THR A 316 -7.80 1.10 -12.61
CA THR A 316 -6.91 0.62 -13.70
C THR A 316 -5.49 0.26 -13.22
N PHE A 317 -5.38 -0.13 -11.95
CA PHE A 317 -4.17 -0.70 -11.37
C PHE A 317 -3.64 -1.86 -12.21
N MET A 318 -2.34 -1.86 -12.54
CA MET A 318 -1.64 -2.82 -13.39
C MET A 318 -2.23 -3.00 -14.80
N TYR A 319 -2.80 -1.93 -15.37
CA TYR A 319 -3.26 -1.95 -16.76
C TYR A 319 -2.16 -2.41 -17.73
N GLY A 320 -2.42 -3.47 -18.49
CA GLY A 320 -1.51 -3.97 -19.51
C GLY A 320 -0.19 -4.55 -18.99
N ALA A 321 -0.09 -4.82 -17.67
CA ALA A 321 1.11 -5.38 -17.06
C ALA A 321 1.55 -6.69 -17.72
N LYS A 322 2.87 -6.95 -17.74
CA LYS A 322 3.50 -8.14 -18.32
C LYS A 322 4.00 -9.13 -17.27
N GLY A 323 4.22 -8.65 -16.04
CA GLY A 323 4.77 -9.43 -14.94
C GLY A 323 4.95 -8.61 -13.67
N GLY A 324 5.70 -9.15 -12.73
CA GLY A 324 5.99 -8.51 -11.44
C GLY A 324 5.26 -9.14 -10.26
N GLU A 325 5.81 -8.93 -9.07
CA GLU A 325 5.26 -9.38 -7.80
C GLU A 325 4.65 -8.19 -7.06
N VAL A 326 3.34 -8.21 -6.82
CA VAL A 326 2.63 -7.04 -6.28
C VAL A 326 1.74 -7.39 -5.10
N TYR A 327 1.82 -6.59 -4.04
CA TYR A 327 1.15 -6.85 -2.76
C TYR A 327 0.39 -5.61 -2.30
N ILE A 328 -0.92 -5.74 -2.13
CA ILE A 328 -1.82 -4.66 -1.72
C ILE A 328 -2.45 -5.04 -0.38
N MET A 329 -2.23 -4.21 0.64
CA MET A 329 -2.81 -4.45 1.97
C MET A 329 -4.30 -4.12 2.03
N GLY A 330 -4.75 -3.12 1.26
CA GLY A 330 -6.13 -2.67 1.20
C GLY A 330 -6.87 -3.20 -0.02
N ASN A 331 -7.73 -2.35 -0.56
CA ASN A 331 -8.60 -2.64 -1.70
C ASN A 331 -7.99 -2.11 -3.00
N ALA A 332 -8.38 -2.72 -4.11
CA ALA A 332 -8.25 -2.16 -5.44
C ALA A 332 -9.60 -1.59 -5.90
N ALA A 333 -9.56 -0.49 -6.66
CA ALA A 333 -10.76 0.10 -7.24
C ALA A 333 -11.23 -0.69 -8.49
N GLY A 334 -11.77 0.00 -9.51
CA GLY A 334 -12.30 -0.62 -10.73
C GLY A 334 -11.22 -0.97 -11.75
N ARG A 335 -11.48 -2.02 -12.54
CA ARG A 335 -10.63 -2.53 -13.63
C ARG A 335 -9.17 -2.89 -13.25
N PRO A 336 -8.88 -3.44 -12.06
CA PRO A 336 -7.53 -3.90 -11.75
C PRO A 336 -7.12 -5.05 -12.69
N LEU A 337 -5.88 -5.02 -13.17
CA LEU A 337 -5.26 -5.97 -14.11
C LEU A 337 -5.93 -6.06 -15.48
N ILE A 338 -6.67 -5.03 -15.90
CA ILE A 338 -7.25 -5.02 -17.25
C ILE A 338 -6.14 -5.16 -18.32
N ASN A 339 -6.36 -6.03 -19.31
CA ASN A 339 -5.41 -6.33 -20.39
C ASN A 339 -4.02 -6.83 -19.94
N ALA A 340 -3.86 -7.25 -18.68
CA ALA A 340 -2.60 -7.81 -18.23
C ALA A 340 -2.32 -9.17 -18.89
N VAL A 341 -1.06 -9.42 -19.23
CA VAL A 341 -0.56 -10.58 -19.97
C VAL A 341 0.67 -11.15 -19.26
N GLY A 342 1.14 -12.32 -19.70
CA GLY A 342 2.41 -12.87 -19.21
C GLY A 342 2.30 -13.40 -17.79
N ARG A 343 3.14 -12.91 -16.87
CA ARG A 343 3.35 -13.52 -15.54
C ARG A 343 3.14 -12.60 -14.32
N PRO A 344 2.10 -11.74 -14.25
CA PRO A 344 1.82 -10.97 -13.05
C PRO A 344 1.47 -11.90 -11.87
N ARG A 345 1.99 -11.60 -10.69
CA ARG A 345 1.72 -12.33 -9.44
C ARG A 345 1.23 -11.33 -8.40
N VAL A 346 -0.08 -11.25 -8.19
CA VAL A 346 -0.68 -10.16 -7.42
C VAL A 346 -1.44 -10.68 -6.21
N VAL A 347 -1.28 -10.05 -5.04
CA VAL A 347 -2.08 -10.31 -3.84
C VAL A 347 -2.83 -9.04 -3.44
N ILE A 348 -4.15 -9.12 -3.34
CA ILE A 348 -5.04 -8.06 -2.88
C ILE A 348 -5.72 -8.56 -1.60
N ASN A 349 -5.35 -8.00 -0.45
CA ASN A 349 -5.91 -8.47 0.83
C ASN A 349 -7.34 -8.01 1.04
N GLY A 350 -7.67 -6.81 0.58
CA GLY A 350 -9.04 -6.29 0.58
C GLY A 350 -9.87 -6.89 -0.54
N THR A 351 -10.57 -6.03 -1.25
CA THR A 351 -11.41 -6.40 -2.39
C THR A 351 -10.96 -5.74 -3.68
N ALA A 352 -11.56 -6.13 -4.79
CA ALA A 352 -11.56 -5.40 -6.05
C ALA A 352 -13.00 -4.99 -6.41
N LEU A 353 -13.16 -3.85 -7.08
CA LEU A 353 -14.46 -3.45 -7.64
C LEU A 353 -14.69 -4.18 -8.99
N ASP A 354 -15.53 -3.61 -9.84
CA ASP A 354 -15.90 -4.22 -11.12
C ASP A 354 -14.69 -4.48 -12.02
N PHE A 355 -14.81 -5.52 -12.87
CA PHE A 355 -13.86 -5.82 -13.95
C PHE A 355 -12.45 -6.20 -13.48
N LEU A 356 -12.30 -6.83 -12.31
CA LEU A 356 -11.02 -7.45 -11.93
C LEU A 356 -10.60 -8.47 -12.99
N ALA A 357 -9.38 -8.28 -13.52
CA ALA A 357 -8.78 -9.14 -14.53
C ALA A 357 -9.65 -9.26 -15.81
N GLU A 358 -10.26 -8.16 -16.23
CA GLU A 358 -10.89 -8.07 -17.56
C GLU A 358 -9.84 -8.21 -18.67
N SER A 359 -10.13 -9.04 -19.67
CA SER A 359 -9.22 -9.36 -20.80
C SER A 359 -7.85 -9.84 -20.31
N PHE A 360 -7.83 -10.64 -19.25
CA PHE A 360 -6.60 -11.22 -18.72
C PHE A 360 -6.11 -12.34 -19.64
N MET A 361 -4.86 -12.20 -20.09
CA MET A 361 -4.25 -13.01 -21.13
C MET A 361 -2.93 -13.56 -20.62
N ALA A 362 -2.96 -14.10 -19.40
CA ALA A 362 -1.76 -14.41 -18.64
C ALA A 362 -1.34 -15.90 -18.72
N GLY A 363 -1.85 -16.69 -19.66
CA GLY A 363 -1.49 -18.11 -19.81
C GLY A 363 -1.84 -18.98 -18.60
N ASP A 364 -1.40 -20.24 -18.55
CA ASP A 364 -1.72 -21.12 -17.41
C ASP A 364 -0.82 -20.82 -16.19
N PRO A 365 -1.37 -20.46 -15.02
CA PRO A 365 -0.59 -20.22 -13.79
C PRO A 365 0.37 -21.34 -13.40
N LEU A 366 -0.01 -22.60 -13.62
CA LEU A 366 0.82 -23.77 -13.29
C LEU A 366 1.97 -23.97 -14.28
N ASN A 367 1.90 -23.33 -15.45
CA ASN A 367 2.93 -23.34 -16.48
C ASN A 367 3.59 -21.96 -16.65
N GLY A 368 3.70 -21.21 -15.55
CA GLY A 368 4.43 -19.93 -15.52
C GLY A 368 3.60 -18.70 -15.92
N GLY A 369 2.30 -18.87 -16.16
CA GLY A 369 1.35 -17.80 -16.37
C GLY A 369 1.05 -16.98 -15.11
N GLY A 370 0.31 -15.88 -15.27
CA GLY A 370 -0.02 -14.93 -14.22
C GLY A 370 -1.31 -15.26 -13.46
N PHE A 371 -1.40 -14.74 -12.24
CA PHE A 371 -2.59 -14.85 -11.40
C PHE A 371 -2.77 -13.65 -10.48
N VAL A 372 -3.96 -13.55 -9.90
CA VAL A 372 -4.27 -12.64 -8.80
C VAL A 372 -4.91 -13.41 -7.64
N ILE A 373 -4.55 -13.06 -6.41
CA ILE A 373 -5.15 -13.57 -5.18
C ILE A 373 -6.00 -12.47 -4.56
N VAL A 374 -7.23 -12.76 -4.15
CA VAL A 374 -8.12 -11.82 -3.45
C VAL A 374 -8.61 -12.41 -2.14
N ASN A 375 -8.33 -11.74 -1.02
CA ASN A 375 -8.62 -12.28 0.31
C ASN A 375 -9.93 -11.76 0.95
N GLY A 376 -10.45 -10.61 0.52
CA GLY A 376 -11.74 -10.08 1.01
C GLY A 376 -11.70 -9.64 2.48
N LEU A 377 -10.57 -9.12 2.96
CA LEU A 377 -10.32 -8.77 4.36
C LEU A 377 -10.35 -7.26 4.60
N GLU A 378 -10.59 -6.87 5.85
CA GLU A 378 -10.41 -5.51 6.34
C GLU A 378 -9.87 -5.54 7.76
N PHE A 379 -9.44 -4.38 8.24
CA PHE A 379 -9.06 -4.20 9.64
C PHE A 379 -10.16 -3.46 10.37
N ASP A 380 -10.52 -3.93 11.57
CA ASP A 380 -11.42 -3.19 12.44
C ASP A 380 -10.73 -1.98 13.10
N HIS A 381 -11.50 -1.22 13.89
CA HIS A 381 -11.01 -0.03 14.59
C HIS A 381 -9.96 -0.30 15.67
N ARG A 382 -9.72 -1.58 16.02
CA ARG A 382 -8.66 -2.06 16.91
C ARG A 382 -7.51 -2.72 16.14
N GLY A 383 -7.53 -2.63 14.82
CA GLY A 383 -6.49 -3.20 13.95
C GLY A 383 -6.54 -4.73 13.84
N ARG A 384 -7.65 -5.37 14.19
CA ARG A 384 -7.81 -6.82 14.03
C ARG A 384 -8.28 -7.14 12.62
N VAL A 385 -7.69 -8.18 12.02
CA VAL A 385 -8.11 -8.69 10.71
C VAL A 385 -9.49 -9.33 10.83
N LYS A 386 -10.38 -8.99 9.90
CA LYS A 386 -11.72 -9.59 9.78
C LYS A 386 -12.13 -9.65 8.30
N MET A 387 -13.10 -10.49 8.00
CA MET A 387 -13.72 -10.52 6.67
C MET A 387 -14.55 -9.25 6.45
N GLN A 388 -14.48 -8.71 5.23
CA GLN A 388 -15.37 -7.63 4.81
C GLN A 388 -16.83 -8.09 4.80
N ALA A 389 -17.75 -7.16 5.05
CA ALA A 389 -19.18 -7.46 4.97
C ALA A 389 -19.63 -7.80 3.53
N SER A 390 -18.95 -7.26 2.53
CA SER A 390 -19.15 -7.58 1.10
C SER A 390 -17.76 -7.70 0.46
N PRO A 391 -17.12 -8.87 0.58
CA PRO A 391 -15.73 -9.11 0.19
C PRO A 391 -15.53 -9.17 -1.33
N TYR A 392 -16.58 -9.46 -2.10
CA TYR A 392 -16.55 -9.61 -3.55
C TYR A 392 -17.68 -8.81 -4.22
N PRO A 393 -17.68 -7.48 -4.08
CA PRO A 393 -18.77 -6.62 -4.54
C PRO A 393 -18.75 -6.38 -6.05
N GLY A 394 -17.61 -6.62 -6.72
CA GLY A 394 -17.43 -6.36 -8.15
C GLY A 394 -18.19 -7.33 -9.05
N SER A 395 -18.72 -6.81 -10.15
CA SER A 395 -19.29 -7.56 -11.27
C SER A 395 -18.25 -7.77 -12.37
N ASN A 396 -18.55 -8.67 -13.31
CA ASN A 396 -17.70 -8.95 -14.49
C ASN A 396 -16.26 -9.34 -14.12
N LEU A 397 -16.11 -10.12 -13.06
CA LEU A 397 -14.83 -10.72 -12.67
C LEU A 397 -14.35 -11.61 -13.81
N PHE A 398 -13.07 -11.49 -14.15
CA PHE A 398 -12.40 -12.33 -15.15
C PHE A 398 -13.04 -12.27 -16.54
N SER A 399 -13.73 -11.17 -16.86
CA SER A 399 -14.47 -11.07 -18.10
C SER A 399 -13.55 -11.03 -19.32
N LEU A 400 -13.88 -11.75 -20.40
CA LEU A 400 -13.05 -11.83 -21.62
C LEU A 400 -11.62 -12.37 -21.39
N ALA A 401 -11.35 -12.96 -20.23
CA ALA A 401 -10.05 -13.58 -19.98
C ALA A 401 -9.86 -14.82 -20.87
N SER A 402 -8.65 -14.98 -21.40
CA SER A 402 -8.23 -16.16 -22.18
C SER A 402 -7.09 -16.93 -21.52
N GLY A 403 -6.55 -16.43 -20.41
CA GLY A 403 -5.55 -17.11 -19.60
C GLY A 403 -5.36 -16.44 -18.25
N GLY A 404 -4.76 -17.18 -17.33
CA GLY A 404 -4.49 -16.81 -15.95
C GLY A 404 -5.50 -17.43 -14.99
N ALA A 405 -5.44 -17.03 -13.72
CA ALA A 405 -6.46 -17.38 -12.73
C ALA A 405 -6.66 -16.29 -11.67
N ILE A 406 -7.82 -16.33 -11.03
CA ILE A 406 -8.06 -15.65 -9.76
C ILE A 406 -8.15 -16.71 -8.66
N TYR A 407 -7.35 -16.59 -7.61
CA TYR A 407 -7.46 -17.39 -6.40
C TYR A 407 -8.19 -16.58 -5.34
N ILE A 408 -9.40 -17.00 -4.96
CA ILE A 408 -10.31 -16.19 -4.16
C ILE A 408 -10.59 -16.86 -2.82
N ARG A 409 -10.38 -16.14 -1.72
CA ARG A 409 -10.60 -16.62 -0.34
C ARG A 409 -12.08 -16.62 0.01
N ASP A 410 -12.83 -17.56 -0.54
CA ASP A 410 -14.28 -17.61 -0.44
C ASP A 410 -14.80 -18.83 0.36
N PRO A 411 -14.72 -18.77 1.70
CA PRO A 411 -15.15 -19.89 2.55
C PRO A 411 -16.68 -20.05 2.66
N TYR A 412 -17.46 -19.06 2.20
CA TYR A 412 -18.93 -19.06 2.31
C TYR A 412 -19.63 -19.16 0.95
N ARG A 413 -18.87 -19.40 -0.12
CA ARG A 413 -19.31 -19.45 -1.51
C ARG A 413 -20.13 -18.21 -1.95
N GLN A 414 -19.62 -17.02 -1.64
CA GLN A 414 -20.29 -15.73 -1.91
C GLN A 414 -20.14 -15.27 -3.36
N VAL A 415 -19.03 -15.60 -4.05
CA VAL A 415 -18.92 -15.41 -5.49
C VAL A 415 -19.85 -16.39 -6.20
N VAL A 416 -20.69 -15.83 -7.06
CA VAL A 416 -21.67 -16.54 -7.89
C VAL A 416 -21.32 -16.44 -9.38
N ASP A 417 -21.85 -17.36 -10.18
CA ASP A 417 -21.51 -17.50 -11.60
C ASP A 417 -21.89 -16.24 -12.42
N GLU A 418 -22.94 -15.52 -12.03
CA GLU A 418 -23.36 -14.28 -12.70
C GLU A 418 -22.32 -13.15 -12.60
N GLN A 419 -21.38 -13.24 -11.66
CA GLN A 419 -20.25 -12.31 -11.58
C GLN A 419 -19.14 -12.66 -12.59
N LEU A 420 -19.11 -13.88 -13.11
CA LEU A 420 -18.02 -14.46 -13.92
C LEU A 420 -18.40 -14.40 -15.41
N ASN A 421 -18.13 -13.28 -16.06
CA ASN A 421 -18.54 -13.07 -17.45
C ASN A 421 -17.55 -13.71 -18.46
N GLY A 422 -17.51 -15.04 -18.49
CA GLY A 422 -16.56 -15.84 -19.29
C GLY A 422 -15.55 -16.64 -18.47
N GLY A 423 -15.68 -16.62 -17.14
CA GLY A 423 -14.93 -17.48 -16.23
C GLY A 423 -15.83 -18.55 -15.59
N GLU A 424 -15.20 -19.54 -14.96
CA GLU A 424 -15.87 -20.56 -14.15
C GLU A 424 -15.16 -20.73 -12.81
N LEU A 425 -15.92 -21.11 -11.78
CA LEU A 425 -15.39 -21.49 -10.47
C LEU A 425 -15.07 -22.98 -10.45
N VAL A 426 -13.82 -23.30 -10.10
CA VAL A 426 -13.35 -24.66 -9.89
C VAL A 426 -12.73 -24.82 -8.50
N GLY A 427 -12.63 -26.08 -8.05
CA GLY A 427 -11.93 -26.41 -6.81
C GLY A 427 -10.45 -26.05 -6.87
N LEU A 428 -9.87 -25.68 -5.73
CA LEU A 428 -8.44 -25.41 -5.62
C LEU A 428 -7.67 -26.73 -5.52
N SER A 429 -6.76 -26.99 -6.46
CA SER A 429 -5.89 -28.17 -6.40
C SER A 429 -4.71 -27.98 -5.44
N GLU A 430 -4.02 -29.06 -5.10
CA GLU A 430 -2.77 -29.00 -4.33
C GLU A 430 -1.67 -28.22 -5.06
N ALA A 431 -1.54 -28.43 -6.38
CA ALA A 431 -0.58 -27.70 -7.21
C ALA A 431 -0.88 -26.19 -7.24
N ASP A 432 -2.15 -25.80 -7.27
CA ASP A 432 -2.56 -24.40 -7.15
C ASP A 432 -2.18 -23.84 -5.77
N TRP A 433 -2.38 -24.61 -4.69
CA TRP A 433 -2.01 -24.19 -3.34
C TRP A 433 -0.50 -24.00 -3.18
N ASP A 434 0.30 -24.97 -3.65
CA ASP A 434 1.75 -24.89 -3.63
C ASP A 434 2.27 -23.70 -4.45
N LEU A 435 1.58 -23.36 -5.54
CA LEU A 435 1.89 -22.18 -6.35
C LEU A 435 1.65 -20.88 -5.57
N ILE A 436 0.51 -20.73 -4.87
CA ILE A 436 0.15 -19.46 -4.23
C ILE A 436 0.71 -19.29 -2.81
N ARG A 437 1.01 -20.38 -2.10
CA ARG A 437 1.46 -20.34 -0.70
C ARG A 437 2.67 -19.41 -0.47
N PRO A 438 3.74 -19.43 -1.28
CA PRO A 438 4.88 -18.53 -1.08
C PRO A 438 4.50 -17.04 -1.15
N TYR A 439 3.52 -16.69 -1.99
CA TYR A 439 3.03 -15.31 -2.10
C TYR A 439 2.18 -14.92 -0.89
N LEU A 440 1.42 -15.86 -0.32
CA LEU A 440 0.69 -15.65 0.93
C LEU A 440 1.64 -15.52 2.14
N GLU A 441 2.75 -16.25 2.16
CA GLU A 441 3.81 -16.14 3.18
C GLU A 441 4.55 -14.81 3.10
N GLU A 442 4.87 -14.35 1.88
CA GLU A 442 5.44 -13.01 1.70
C GLU A 442 4.45 -11.91 2.10
N ASN A 443 3.16 -12.10 1.79
CA ASN A 443 2.08 -11.23 2.24
C ASN A 443 1.99 -11.17 3.78
N GLU A 444 2.15 -12.30 4.47
CA GLU A 444 2.26 -12.36 5.93
C GLU A 444 3.48 -11.58 6.44
N ARG A 445 4.65 -11.73 5.80
CA ARG A 445 5.87 -11.01 6.17
C ARG A 445 5.70 -9.48 6.06
N LEU A 446 5.07 -9.02 4.99
CA LEU A 446 4.82 -7.62 4.68
C LEU A 446 3.76 -7.02 5.62
N PHE A 447 2.55 -7.59 5.65
CA PHE A 447 1.39 -6.96 6.29
C PHE A 447 1.01 -7.53 7.66
N GLY A 448 1.63 -8.64 8.08
CA GLY A 448 1.25 -9.34 9.32
C GLY A 448 -0.08 -10.11 9.21
N ILE A 449 -0.55 -10.35 7.98
CA ILE A 449 -1.77 -11.13 7.72
C ILE A 449 -1.37 -12.61 7.62
N SER A 450 -1.36 -13.28 8.77
CA SER A 450 -1.02 -14.70 8.88
C SER A 450 -1.83 -15.64 7.99
N VAL A 451 -1.12 -16.52 7.28
CA VAL A 451 -1.73 -17.56 6.44
C VAL A 451 -2.62 -18.47 7.28
N GLU A 452 -2.11 -18.98 8.38
CA GLU A 452 -2.88 -19.86 9.26
C GLU A 452 -3.94 -19.07 10.04
N LYS A 453 -3.52 -18.07 10.83
CA LYS A 453 -4.39 -17.44 11.83
C LYS A 453 -5.45 -16.51 11.25
N HIS A 454 -5.24 -15.98 10.05
CA HIS A 454 -6.17 -15.02 9.45
C HIS A 454 -6.75 -15.52 8.12
N LEU A 455 -5.95 -16.13 7.25
CA LEU A 455 -6.45 -16.58 5.95
C LEU A 455 -7.23 -17.90 6.08
N LEU A 456 -6.62 -18.94 6.65
CA LEU A 456 -7.22 -20.28 6.77
C LEU A 456 -8.17 -20.42 7.97
N THR A 457 -8.06 -19.55 8.98
CA THR A 457 -9.03 -19.52 10.07
C THR A 457 -10.35 -18.88 9.62
N VAL A 458 -11.44 -19.64 9.75
CA VAL A 458 -12.81 -19.21 9.47
C VAL A 458 -13.65 -19.50 10.71
N GLU A 459 -14.30 -18.47 11.26
CA GLU A 459 -15.10 -18.56 12.50
C GLU A 459 -14.33 -19.10 13.73
N GLY A 460 -13.01 -18.89 13.75
CA GLY A 460 -12.14 -19.32 14.85
C GLY A 460 -11.54 -20.72 14.68
N GLU A 461 -11.88 -21.43 13.60
CA GLU A 461 -11.35 -22.75 13.29
C GLU A 461 -10.44 -22.69 12.06
N VAL A 462 -9.26 -23.31 12.16
CA VAL A 462 -8.35 -23.47 11.01
C VAL A 462 -8.97 -24.50 10.06
N ARG A 463 -9.24 -24.08 8.82
CA ARG A 463 -9.81 -24.95 7.78
C ARG A 463 -8.78 -25.33 6.71
N PRO A 464 -8.94 -26.47 6.04
CA PRO A 464 -8.12 -26.82 4.88
C PRO A 464 -8.22 -25.77 3.77
N TYR A 465 -7.13 -25.56 3.02
CA TYR A 465 -7.08 -24.53 1.98
C TYR A 465 -8.18 -24.67 0.92
N HIS A 466 -8.58 -25.90 0.58
CA HIS A 466 -9.59 -26.18 -0.46
C HIS A 466 -11.04 -25.90 0.01
N GLU A 467 -11.26 -25.72 1.31
CA GLU A 467 -12.53 -25.24 1.86
C GLU A 467 -12.59 -23.70 1.92
N VAL A 468 -11.42 -23.05 1.92
CA VAL A 468 -11.28 -21.61 2.12
C VAL A 468 -11.09 -20.87 0.80
N TYR A 469 -10.36 -21.47 -0.15
CA TYR A 469 -10.04 -20.87 -1.43
C TYR A 469 -10.72 -21.60 -2.59
N ARG A 470 -11.14 -20.82 -3.59
CA ARG A 470 -11.62 -21.30 -4.89
C ARG A 470 -10.77 -20.69 -6.00
N LYS A 471 -10.78 -21.32 -7.17
CA LYS A 471 -10.09 -20.83 -8.36
C LYS A 471 -11.12 -20.37 -9.38
N VAL A 472 -10.95 -19.18 -9.92
CA VAL A 472 -11.63 -18.74 -11.14
C VAL A 472 -10.66 -18.94 -12.30
N GLN A 473 -11.11 -19.63 -13.34
CA GLN A 473 -10.36 -19.83 -14.58
C GLN A 473 -11.22 -19.46 -15.79
N ALA A 474 -10.59 -19.30 -16.95
CA ALA A 474 -11.30 -19.00 -18.18
C ALA A 474 -12.05 -20.24 -18.65
N VAL A 475 -13.29 -20.08 -19.12
CA VAL A 475 -14.02 -21.19 -19.74
C VAL A 475 -13.28 -21.61 -21.00
N LYS A 476 -13.00 -22.91 -21.15
CA LYS A 476 -12.44 -23.45 -22.39
C LYS A 476 -13.46 -23.29 -23.52
N LEU A 477 -13.27 -22.29 -24.37
CA LEU A 477 -14.07 -22.13 -25.59
C LEU A 477 -13.81 -23.34 -26.51
N ALA A 478 -14.87 -24.00 -26.98
CA ALA A 478 -14.79 -25.22 -27.81
C ALA A 478 -13.97 -25.07 -29.11
N ILE A 479 -13.66 -23.84 -29.52
CA ILE A 479 -12.80 -23.53 -30.67
C ILE A 479 -11.31 -23.68 -30.31
N LEU A 480 -10.90 -23.37 -29.07
CA LEU A 480 -9.52 -23.54 -28.59
C LEU A 480 -9.20 -25.01 -28.29
N ALA A 481 -10.17 -25.78 -27.80
CA ALA A 481 -10.01 -27.22 -27.56
C ALA A 481 -9.66 -28.00 -28.85
N LYS A 482 -10.20 -27.57 -30.01
CA LYS A 482 -9.84 -28.14 -31.32
C LYS A 482 -8.40 -27.82 -31.75
N VAL A 483 -7.82 -26.73 -31.27
CA VAL A 483 -6.43 -26.37 -31.59
C VAL A 483 -5.46 -27.21 -30.74
N GLU A 484 -5.76 -27.44 -29.46
CA GLU A 484 -4.99 -28.37 -28.61
C GLU A 484 -5.09 -29.83 -29.08
N GLU A 485 -6.27 -30.29 -29.52
CA GLU A 485 -6.44 -31.66 -30.06
C GLU A 485 -5.84 -31.85 -31.46
N SER A 486 -5.57 -30.76 -32.21
CA SER A 486 -5.02 -30.86 -33.57
C SER A 486 -3.49 -30.90 -33.65
N GLY A 487 -2.78 -30.81 -32.52
CA GLY A 487 -1.34 -31.07 -32.46
C GLY A 487 -0.49 -30.26 -33.45
N LEU A 488 -0.87 -29.01 -33.72
CA LEU A 488 -0.05 -28.12 -34.53
C LEU A 488 1.09 -27.59 -33.66
N GLU A 489 2.27 -28.18 -33.84
CA GLU A 489 3.54 -27.69 -33.30
C GLU A 489 3.68 -26.18 -33.52
N GLU A 490 4.13 -25.48 -32.47
CA GLU A 490 4.59 -24.09 -32.56
C GLU A 490 5.63 -23.98 -33.68
N VAL A 491 5.23 -23.41 -34.82
CA VAL A 491 6.19 -23.01 -35.85
C VAL A 491 6.95 -21.82 -35.28
N GLY A 492 8.19 -22.07 -34.87
CA GLY A 492 9.07 -21.08 -34.27
C GLY A 492 9.24 -19.85 -35.16
N TRP A 493 8.90 -18.69 -34.63
CA TRP A 493 9.29 -17.41 -35.20
C TRP A 493 10.78 -17.19 -34.90
N GLY A 494 11.65 -17.71 -35.77
CA GLY A 494 13.08 -17.65 -35.54
C GLY A 494 13.94 -18.22 -36.66
N GLU A 495 13.69 -17.84 -37.93
CA GLU A 495 14.72 -17.97 -38.96
C GLU A 495 15.00 -16.63 -39.63
N SER A 496 16.27 -16.25 -39.56
CA SER A 496 16.84 -15.08 -40.23
C SER A 496 16.79 -15.29 -41.75
N LEU A 497 16.05 -14.45 -42.45
CA LEU A 497 16.19 -14.32 -43.90
C LEU A 497 17.44 -13.48 -44.18
N ARG A 498 18.55 -14.17 -44.49
CA ARG A 498 19.61 -13.62 -45.33
C ARG A 498 19.28 -13.97 -46.78
N HIS A 499 19.06 -12.96 -47.61
CA HIS A 499 19.60 -12.87 -48.97
C HIS A 499 19.68 -11.42 -49.40
#